data_AF-A0A357T4K7-F1
#
_entry.id   AF-A0A357T4K7-F1
#
_cell.length_a   1.000
_cell.length_b   1.000
_cell.length_c   1.000
_cell.angle_alpha   90.00
_cell.angle_beta   90.00
_cell.angle_gamma   90.00
#
_symmetry.space_group_name_H-M   'P 1'
#
loop_
_entity.id
_entity.type
_entity.pdbx_description
1 polymer ?
#
loop_
_entity_poly.entity_id
_entity_poly.type
_entity_poly.pdbx_seq_one_letter_code
_entity_poly.pdbx_strand_id
1 'polypeptide(L)'
;PFSTRSEMFVIFPPKVFEAFLEHFLLSNLSGNLIANRQSAFNIEDFTEKKQIFRTDFTVRVDGTRPYRYNSFRCTKEGVPSSQVELIQAGRLNTPLLDLKYARKLDLEPTPIPVGGGRGLLVSVPGIKTLEEVIQEL
;
A
#
# COMPACT_ATOMS: atom_id res chain seq x y z
N PRO A 1 0.54 18.14 36.22
CA PRO A 1 1.48 17.05 35.88
C PRO A 1 0.74 15.88 35.23
N PHE A 2 0.67 15.85 33.88
CA PHE A 2 0.11 14.73 33.14
C PHE A 2 1.20 13.68 32.93
N SER A 3 1.29 12.73 33.85
CA SER A 3 2.15 11.56 33.71
C SER A 3 1.29 10.30 33.74
N THR A 4 0.76 9.93 32.58
CA THR A 4 0.33 8.57 32.28
C THR A 4 0.66 8.28 30.82
N ARG A 5 1.92 7.96 30.54
CA ARG A 5 2.27 7.22 29.32
C ARG A 5 1.73 5.81 29.49
N SER A 6 0.46 5.60 29.15
CA SER A 6 -0.13 4.27 28.98
C SER A 6 -0.33 4.04 27.49
N GLU A 7 -0.05 2.83 27.04
CA GLU A 7 -0.38 2.41 25.68
C GLU A 7 -1.90 2.34 25.52
N MET A 8 -2.42 2.75 24.37
CA MET A 8 -3.85 2.80 24.08
C MET A 8 -4.08 2.28 22.66
N PHE A 9 -5.11 1.44 22.51
CA PHE A 9 -5.55 1.01 21.18
C PHE A 9 -6.25 2.15 20.44
N VAL A 10 -5.85 2.36 19.19
CA VAL A 10 -6.45 3.36 18.31
C VAL A 10 -7.07 2.64 17.12
N ILE A 11 -8.38 2.76 16.98
CA ILE A 11 -9.12 2.24 15.83
C ILE A 11 -9.33 3.38 14.84
N PHE A 12 -8.87 3.20 13.61
CA PHE A 12 -9.15 4.16 12.53
C PHE A 12 -10.46 3.79 11.80
N PRO A 13 -11.45 4.71 11.75
CA PRO A 13 -12.57 4.56 10.83
C PRO A 13 -12.08 4.44 9.38
N PRO A 14 -12.80 3.74 8.49
CA PRO A 14 -12.35 3.47 7.13
C PRO A 14 -11.84 4.70 6.37
N LYS A 15 -12.55 5.84 6.46
CA LYS A 15 -12.14 7.10 5.79
C LYS A 15 -10.81 7.66 6.32
N VAL A 16 -10.55 7.52 7.63
CA VAL A 16 -9.29 7.97 8.25
C VAL A 16 -8.16 7.03 7.86
N PHE A 17 -8.44 5.72 7.83
CA PHE A 17 -7.48 4.72 7.38
C PHE A 17 -7.10 4.91 5.91
N GLU A 18 -8.05 5.23 5.02
CA GLU A 18 -7.76 5.58 3.63
C GLU A 18 -6.77 6.73 3.51
N ALA A 19 -6.99 7.83 4.25
CA ALA A 19 -6.10 8.98 4.26
C ALA A 19 -4.72 8.63 4.84
N PHE A 20 -4.69 7.78 5.87
CA PHE A 20 -3.45 7.26 6.45
C PHE A 20 -2.64 6.46 5.44
N LEU A 21 -3.28 5.55 4.69
CA LEU A 21 -2.62 4.79 3.63
C LEU A 21 -2.07 5.69 2.54
N GLU A 22 -2.81 6.72 2.13
CA GLU A 22 -2.33 7.67 1.13
C GLU A 22 -1.07 8.42 1.60
N HIS A 23 -1.08 8.94 2.82
CA HIS A 23 -0.01 9.80 3.31
C HIS A 23 1.23 9.03 3.76
N PHE A 24 1.04 7.87 4.39
CA PHE A 24 2.14 7.14 5.03
C PHE A 24 2.53 5.86 4.30
N LEU A 25 1.59 5.15 3.68
CA LEU A 25 1.94 3.92 2.97
C LEU A 25 2.33 4.20 1.53
N LEU A 26 1.43 4.82 0.76
CA LEU A 26 1.59 5.04 -0.68
C LEU A 26 2.82 5.91 -0.98
N SER A 27 3.06 6.95 -0.17
CA SER A 27 4.25 7.79 -0.27
C SER A 27 5.54 6.97 -0.12
N ASN A 28 5.64 6.13 0.92
CA ASN A 28 6.82 5.30 1.15
C ASN A 28 6.97 4.15 0.15
N LEU A 29 5.90 3.73 -0.53
CA LEU A 29 5.98 2.79 -1.65
C LEU A 29 6.40 3.47 -2.96
N SER A 30 6.49 4.79 -3.03
CA SER A 30 6.80 5.52 -4.26
C SER A 30 8.25 5.28 -4.71
N GLY A 31 8.42 4.79 -5.94
CA GLY A 31 9.72 4.50 -6.53
C GLY A 31 10.66 5.70 -6.60
N ASN A 32 10.13 6.92 -6.74
CA ASN A 32 10.95 8.13 -6.73
C ASN A 32 11.61 8.40 -5.37
N LEU A 33 10.87 8.21 -4.27
CA LEU A 33 11.36 8.42 -2.91
C LEU A 33 12.32 7.31 -2.52
N ILE A 34 12.03 6.06 -2.89
CA ILE A 34 12.94 4.93 -2.68
C ILE A 34 14.26 5.15 -3.44
N ALA A 35 14.21 5.47 -4.73
CA ALA A 35 15.40 5.71 -5.54
C ALA A 35 16.24 6.93 -5.11
N ASN A 36 15.65 7.81 -4.30
CA ASN A 36 16.31 8.99 -3.74
C ASN A 36 16.61 8.84 -2.23
N ARG A 37 16.36 7.67 -1.63
CA ARG A 37 16.54 7.39 -0.18
C ARG A 37 15.77 8.35 0.73
N GLN A 38 14.57 8.73 0.31
CA GLN A 38 13.63 9.58 1.04
C GLN A 38 12.37 8.82 1.49
N SER A 39 12.30 7.52 1.19
CA SER A 39 11.30 6.62 1.75
C SER A 39 11.82 5.98 3.04
N ALA A 40 10.90 5.53 3.89
CA ALA A 40 11.17 4.62 5.00
C ALA A 40 11.68 3.24 4.53
N PHE A 41 11.47 2.88 3.26
CA PHE A 41 11.90 1.62 2.65
C PHE A 41 13.04 1.84 1.65
N ASN A 42 13.94 0.87 1.58
CA ASN A 42 14.99 0.79 0.57
C ASN A 42 14.64 -0.26 -0.48
N ILE A 43 15.36 -0.25 -1.59
CA ILE A 43 15.13 -1.20 -2.69
C ILE A 43 15.37 -2.65 -2.24
N GLU A 44 16.37 -2.86 -1.37
CA GLU A 44 16.72 -4.16 -0.80
C GLU A 44 15.57 -4.76 0.00
N ASP A 45 14.76 -3.94 0.69
CA ASP A 45 13.61 -4.42 1.46
C ASP A 45 12.56 -5.10 0.56
N PHE A 46 12.44 -4.68 -0.72
CA PHE A 46 11.56 -5.30 -1.72
C PHE A 46 12.20 -6.53 -2.38
N THR A 47 13.49 -6.48 -2.68
CA THR A 47 14.23 -7.61 -3.26
C THR A 47 14.26 -8.80 -2.28
N GLU A 48 14.46 -8.53 -0.99
CA GLU A 48 14.49 -9.53 0.08
C GLU A 48 13.08 -9.94 0.58
N LYS A 49 12.01 -9.32 0.06
CA LYS A 49 10.62 -9.56 0.50
C LYS A 49 10.47 -9.46 2.03
N LYS A 50 10.99 -8.37 2.59
CA LYS A 50 11.08 -8.17 4.04
C LYS A 50 9.68 -8.09 4.66
N GLN A 51 9.51 -8.77 5.79
CA GLN A 51 8.27 -8.77 6.57
C GLN A 51 8.16 -7.51 7.41
N ILE A 52 7.34 -6.55 6.97
CA ILE A 52 7.14 -5.26 7.65
C ILE A 52 5.76 -5.19 8.31
N PHE A 53 4.76 -5.84 7.71
CA PHE A 53 3.40 -5.82 8.19
C PHE A 53 2.96 -7.20 8.70
N ARG A 54 1.76 -7.26 9.27
CA ARG A 54 1.13 -8.51 9.72
C ARG A 54 0.99 -9.49 8.55
N THR A 55 1.15 -10.79 8.83
CA THR A 55 1.21 -11.87 7.82
C THR A 55 -0.07 -12.04 6.99
N ASP A 56 -1.18 -11.53 7.48
CA ASP A 56 -2.50 -11.63 6.88
C ASP A 56 -2.90 -10.37 6.08
N PHE A 57 -2.00 -9.39 5.99
CA PHE A 57 -2.25 -8.09 5.37
C PHE A 57 -1.71 -8.05 3.94
N THR A 58 -2.59 -7.79 2.97
CA THR A 58 -2.21 -7.66 1.56
C THR A 58 -2.75 -6.35 1.00
N VAL A 59 -1.90 -5.64 0.26
CA VAL A 59 -2.25 -4.39 -0.43
C VAL A 59 -1.93 -4.54 -1.91
N ARG A 60 -2.91 -4.28 -2.77
CA ARG A 60 -2.75 -4.40 -4.21
C ARG A 60 -3.37 -3.25 -4.98
N VAL A 61 -2.86 -3.05 -6.18
CA VAL A 61 -3.50 -2.27 -7.24
C VAL A 61 -4.21 -3.24 -8.18
N ASP A 62 -5.45 -2.93 -8.54
CA ASP A 62 -6.19 -3.68 -9.54
C ASP A 62 -7.09 -2.72 -10.33
N GLY A 63 -6.57 -2.28 -11.48
CA GLY A 63 -7.32 -1.44 -12.43
C GLY A 63 -8.19 -2.24 -13.40
N THR A 64 -8.27 -3.56 -13.26
CA THR A 64 -8.99 -4.46 -14.19
C THR A 64 -10.42 -4.78 -13.74
N ARG A 65 -10.81 -4.34 -12.53
CA ARG A 65 -12.15 -4.60 -11.96
C ARG A 65 -13.25 -4.00 -12.84
N PRO A 66 -14.29 -4.76 -13.23
CA PRO A 66 -15.38 -4.20 -14.02
C PRO A 66 -16.11 -3.07 -13.28
N TYR A 67 -16.31 -1.94 -13.98
CA TYR A 67 -17.15 -0.82 -13.53
C TYR A 67 -16.77 -0.26 -12.14
N ARG A 68 -15.48 -0.19 -11.80
CA ARG A 68 -15.01 0.53 -10.63
C ARG A 68 -14.42 1.87 -11.04
N TYR A 69 -14.53 2.87 -10.16
CA TYR A 69 -14.05 4.22 -10.44
C TYR A 69 -12.52 4.29 -10.60
N ASN A 70 -11.80 3.35 -9.99
CA ASN A 70 -10.34 3.20 -10.10
C ASN A 70 -9.92 2.22 -11.19
N SER A 71 -10.83 1.83 -12.08
CA SER A 71 -10.53 0.98 -13.23
C SER A 71 -10.01 1.79 -14.41
N PHE A 72 -8.97 1.29 -15.05
CA PHE A 72 -8.32 1.94 -16.19
C PHE A 72 -7.65 0.90 -17.08
N ARG A 73 -7.40 1.23 -18.34
CA ARG A 73 -6.75 0.32 -19.32
C ARG A 73 -5.24 0.39 -19.28
N CYS A 74 -4.69 1.59 -19.11
CA CYS A 74 -3.28 1.84 -18.98
C CYS A 74 -3.04 3.11 -18.15
N THR A 75 -1.84 3.23 -17.60
CA THR A 75 -1.39 4.46 -16.93
C THR A 75 -1.16 5.58 -17.95
N LYS A 76 -0.88 6.80 -17.46
CA LYS A 76 -0.55 7.95 -18.33
C LYS A 76 0.69 7.73 -19.21
N GLU A 77 1.56 6.80 -18.83
CA GLU A 77 2.77 6.44 -19.58
C GLU A 77 2.57 5.22 -20.49
N GLY A 78 1.34 4.69 -20.58
CA GLY A 78 1.02 3.55 -21.42
C GLY A 78 1.29 2.18 -20.78
N VAL A 79 1.67 2.12 -19.51
CA VAL A 79 1.83 0.84 -18.78
C VAL A 79 0.45 0.16 -18.69
N PRO A 80 0.27 -1.07 -19.20
CA PRO A 80 -1.01 -1.75 -19.12
C PRO A 80 -1.49 -1.93 -17.69
N SER A 81 -2.80 -1.81 -17.50
CA SER A 81 -3.44 -2.13 -16.23
C SER A 81 -3.33 -3.63 -15.94
N SER A 82 -3.05 -3.96 -14.70
CA SER A 82 -2.92 -5.33 -14.22
C SER A 82 -3.21 -5.40 -12.72
N GLN A 83 -3.19 -6.61 -12.18
CA GLN A 83 -3.23 -6.84 -10.75
C GLN A 83 -1.81 -6.95 -10.22
N VAL A 84 -1.44 -6.08 -9.28
CA VAL A 84 -0.12 -6.08 -8.66
C VAL A 84 -0.24 -5.94 -7.15
N GLU A 85 0.30 -6.90 -6.42
CA GLU A 85 0.41 -6.86 -4.97
C GLU A 85 1.65 -6.03 -4.60
N LEU A 86 1.44 -4.88 -3.98
CA LEU A 86 2.53 -4.04 -3.46
C LEU A 86 3.06 -4.63 -2.14
N ILE A 87 2.14 -5.14 -1.33
CA ILE A 87 2.41 -5.88 -0.11
C ILE A 87 1.68 -7.21 -0.19
N GLN A 88 2.40 -8.31 -0.02
CA GLN A 88 1.86 -9.67 -0.08
C GLN A 88 2.11 -10.37 1.25
N ALA A 89 1.03 -10.77 1.95
CA ALA A 89 1.13 -11.47 3.25
C ALA A 89 2.07 -10.76 4.25
N GLY A 90 2.00 -9.44 4.30
CA GLY A 90 2.81 -8.57 5.13
C GLY A 90 4.22 -8.24 4.62
N ARG A 91 4.64 -8.84 3.50
CA ARG A 91 5.96 -8.62 2.88
C ARG A 91 5.90 -7.52 1.85
N LEU A 92 6.92 -6.66 1.83
CA LEU A 92 7.13 -5.72 0.74
C LEU A 92 7.42 -6.50 -0.54
N ASN A 93 6.52 -6.41 -1.54
CA ASN A 93 6.65 -7.19 -2.77
C ASN A 93 7.23 -6.34 -3.90
N THR A 94 6.62 -5.21 -4.24
CA THR A 94 7.15 -4.30 -5.26
C THR A 94 6.78 -2.86 -4.94
N PRO A 95 7.66 -1.88 -5.20
CA PRO A 95 7.30 -0.47 -5.09
C PRO A 95 6.41 -0.02 -6.25
N LEU A 96 5.85 1.18 -6.14
CA LEU A 96 5.14 1.85 -7.21
C LEU A 96 6.13 2.52 -8.16
N LEU A 97 6.24 1.98 -9.36
CA LEU A 97 7.21 2.35 -10.37
C LEU A 97 6.52 2.86 -11.63
N ASP A 98 6.84 4.10 -11.99
CA ASP A 98 6.68 4.61 -13.35
C ASP A 98 7.81 4.08 -14.25
N LEU A 99 7.75 4.34 -15.56
CA LEU A 99 8.76 3.85 -16.52
C LEU A 99 10.18 4.33 -16.17
N LYS A 100 10.31 5.55 -15.64
CA LYS A 100 11.60 6.16 -15.31
C LYS A 100 12.26 5.44 -14.13
N TYR A 101 11.53 5.25 -13.04
CA TYR A 101 12.06 4.65 -11.82
C TYR A 101 12.13 3.12 -11.90
N ALA A 102 11.26 2.48 -12.67
CA ALA A 102 11.41 1.08 -13.08
C ALA A 102 12.79 0.84 -13.68
N ARG A 103 13.15 1.63 -14.70
CA ARG A 103 14.47 1.55 -15.35
C ARG A 103 15.62 1.89 -14.41
N LYS A 104 15.47 2.89 -13.54
CA LYS A 104 16.53 3.31 -12.61
C LYS A 104 16.82 2.25 -11.55
N LEU A 105 15.80 1.50 -11.12
CA LEU A 105 15.89 0.50 -10.07
C LEU A 105 16.02 -0.93 -10.60
N ASP A 106 16.12 -1.10 -11.93
CA ASP A 106 16.20 -2.40 -12.61
C ASP A 106 15.02 -3.33 -12.26
N LEU A 107 13.81 -2.76 -12.28
CA LEU A 107 12.55 -3.45 -11.99
C LEU A 107 11.52 -3.18 -13.10
N GLU A 108 10.46 -3.98 -13.11
CA GLU A 108 9.32 -3.78 -14.02
C GLU A 108 8.44 -2.59 -13.56
N PRO A 109 7.88 -1.80 -14.50
CA PRO A 109 6.93 -0.76 -14.17
C PRO A 109 5.63 -1.36 -13.61
N THR A 110 5.01 -0.61 -12.70
CA THR A 110 3.75 -1.04 -12.06
C THR A 110 2.57 -0.19 -12.53
N PRO A 111 1.35 -0.73 -12.53
CA PRO A 111 0.16 0.08 -12.75
C PRO A 111 0.00 1.05 -11.57
N ILE A 112 0.21 2.35 -11.81
CA ILE A 112 0.02 3.39 -10.80
C ILE A 112 -1.49 3.53 -10.50
N PRO A 113 -1.91 3.46 -9.22
CA PRO A 113 -3.32 3.52 -8.87
C PRO A 113 -3.94 4.88 -9.21
N VAL A 114 -5.14 4.85 -9.78
CA VAL A 114 -5.96 6.05 -9.98
C VAL A 114 -6.71 6.38 -8.68
N GLY A 115 -6.69 7.64 -8.26
CA GLY A 115 -7.41 8.11 -7.06
C GLY A 115 -6.61 8.01 -5.76
N GLY A 116 -5.27 7.94 -5.83
CA GLY A 116 -4.40 7.95 -4.65
C GLY A 116 -4.62 6.72 -3.77
N GLY A 117 -4.67 6.91 -2.45
CA GLY A 117 -4.87 5.82 -1.49
C GLY A 117 -6.19 5.06 -1.70
N ARG A 118 -7.23 5.72 -2.22
CA ARG A 118 -8.53 5.06 -2.50
C ARG A 118 -8.42 4.02 -3.63
N GLY A 119 -7.45 4.19 -4.52
CA GLY A 119 -7.18 3.26 -5.61
C GLY A 119 -6.57 1.93 -5.15
N LEU A 120 -6.13 1.84 -3.88
CA LEU A 120 -5.59 0.63 -3.29
C LEU A 120 -6.70 -0.31 -2.81
N LEU A 121 -6.44 -1.61 -2.92
CA LEU A 121 -7.27 -2.64 -2.33
C LEU A 121 -6.53 -3.29 -1.18
N VAL A 122 -7.11 -3.17 0.01
CA VAL A 122 -6.62 -3.80 1.22
C VAL A 122 -7.43 -5.07 1.48
N SER A 123 -6.74 -6.17 1.74
CA SER A 123 -7.34 -7.44 2.08
C SER A 123 -6.76 -7.95 3.38
N VAL A 124 -7.65 -8.33 4.28
CA VAL A 124 -7.38 -9.09 5.51
C VAL A 124 -8.41 -10.22 5.61
N PRO A 125 -8.04 -11.43 6.03
CA PRO A 125 -8.98 -12.51 6.26
C PRO A 125 -9.84 -12.20 7.49
N GLY A 126 -11.07 -12.74 7.50
CA GLY A 126 -11.95 -12.63 8.66
C GLY A 126 -12.29 -11.19 9.03
N ILE A 127 -12.84 -10.42 8.07
CA ILE A 127 -13.33 -9.06 8.34
C ILE A 127 -14.37 -9.13 9.45
N LYS A 128 -14.11 -8.39 10.54
CA LYS A 128 -14.96 -8.30 11.72
C LYS A 128 -15.77 -7.00 11.73
N THR A 129 -16.88 -6.99 12.45
CA THR A 129 -17.59 -5.75 12.76
C THR A 129 -16.81 -4.92 13.76
N LEU A 130 -17.18 -3.64 13.91
CA LEU A 130 -16.53 -2.77 14.89
C LEU A 130 -16.77 -3.29 16.32
N GLU A 131 -17.97 -3.81 16.60
CA GLU A 131 -18.33 -4.37 17.90
C GLU A 131 -17.47 -5.60 18.23
N GLU A 132 -17.27 -6.49 17.26
CA GLU A 132 -16.39 -7.66 17.41
C GLU A 132 -14.93 -7.25 17.68
N VAL A 133 -14.42 -6.23 16.97
CA VAL A 133 -13.08 -5.70 17.22
C VAL A 133 -12.96 -5.12 18.63
N ILE A 134 -13.94 -4.34 19.08
CA ILE A 134 -13.92 -3.73 20.42
C ILE A 134 -13.95 -4.78 21.53
N GLN A 135 -14.62 -5.92 21.33
CA GLN A 135 -14.67 -7.00 22.32
C GLN A 135 -13.33 -7.75 22.47
N GLU A 136 -12.43 -7.64 21.49
CA GLU A 136 -11.13 -8.31 21.49
C GLU A 136 -9.96 -7.46 22.01
N LEU A 137 -10.19 -6.16 22.25
CA LEU A 137 -9.20 -5.19 22.76
C LEU A 137 -9.18 -5.16 24.29
#